data_AF-A0A5C3EG14-F1
#
_entry.id   AF-A0A5C3EG14-F1
#
_cell.length_a   1.000
_cell.length_b   1.000
_cell.length_c   1.000
_cell.angle_alpha   90.00
_cell.angle_beta   90.00
_cell.angle_gamma   90.00
#
_symmetry.space_group_name_H-M   'P 1'
#
loop_
_entity.id
_entity.type
_entity.pdbx_description
1 polymer ?
#
loop_
_entity_poly.entity_id
_entity_poly.type
_entity_poly.pdbx_seq_one_letter_code
_entity_poly.pdbx_strand_id
1 'polypeptide(L)'
;MTRLRLLLILLASSLLLSGFCMATNNDNEAGTSTRRLPEVPIESLLDRIAPPSADTYIKLLNPIRISGLNKLDRKEYAEVPFNTILDIPIYTTKSDVNKVEQALKDFNYVAIVDPAKNQASKIKYGNMKLVQEHFDFEELNHVLLSQRLHPNVHILVKHLKSQMEPNYPINMPDELSVEELPHANGIPILTHRFDELGYMLGASLTGPKMFYHMRNGHPTVLIQPQAPAHRLVRDLRRIEENSINQALTNYGVYTRQYDQKLASIFWGAPIPLDDEHQSDRMEWTTMLRYPRFGPGVSRDEMKDALQKHGKFRFYNSNNRANSGPIKVKLLNPNGVPGTAMLPTIERLSAGEKATESFYEWATKLRRPG
;
A
#
# COMPACT_ATOMS: atom_id res chain seq x y z
N MET A 1 -49.03 0.48 42.93
CA MET A 1 -49.31 -0.16 41.63
C MET A 1 -48.10 -0.09 40.67
N THR A 2 -46.95 -0.64 41.05
CA THR A 2 -45.71 -0.55 40.23
C THR A 2 -44.77 -1.73 40.43
N ARG A 3 -45.31 -2.94 40.64
CA ARG A 3 -44.51 -4.19 40.63
C ARG A 3 -45.13 -5.34 39.83
N LEU A 4 -46.34 -5.16 39.29
CA LEU A 4 -47.03 -6.20 38.51
C LEU A 4 -46.83 -6.10 36.98
N ARG A 5 -46.29 -4.98 36.47
CA ARG A 5 -46.03 -4.80 35.02
C ARG A 5 -44.62 -5.19 34.58
N LEU A 6 -43.68 -5.36 35.50
CA LEU A 6 -42.31 -5.77 35.17
C LEU A 6 -42.15 -7.29 34.96
N LEU A 7 -43.08 -8.09 35.51
CA LEU A 7 -43.01 -9.56 35.43
C LEU A 7 -43.63 -10.13 34.14
N LEU A 8 -44.46 -9.34 33.44
CA LEU A 8 -45.15 -9.77 32.20
C LEU A 8 -44.32 -9.55 30.92
N ILE A 9 -43.26 -8.72 30.96
CA ILE A 9 -42.40 -8.48 29.79
C ILE A 9 -41.23 -9.47 29.73
N LEU A 10 -40.82 -10.02 30.87
CA LEU A 10 -39.76 -11.04 30.93
C LEU A 10 -40.22 -12.46 30.55
N LEU A 11 -41.53 -12.72 30.51
CA LEU A 11 -42.12 -14.02 30.13
C LEU A 11 -42.45 -14.15 28.64
N ALA A 12 -42.36 -13.08 27.85
CA ALA A 12 -42.57 -13.10 26.40
C ALA A 12 -41.27 -13.30 25.59
N SER A 13 -40.10 -13.33 26.25
CA SER A 13 -38.80 -13.45 25.57
C SER A 13 -38.20 -14.86 25.65
N SER A 14 -38.80 -15.78 26.41
CA SER A 14 -38.31 -17.15 26.63
C SER A 14 -39.05 -18.22 25.82
N LEU A 15 -39.90 -17.81 24.86
CA LEU A 15 -40.75 -18.72 24.06
C LEU A 15 -40.47 -18.69 22.55
N LEU A 16 -39.29 -18.19 22.14
CA LEU A 16 -38.83 -18.21 20.74
C LEU A 16 -37.51 -18.97 20.57
N LEU A 17 -37.36 -20.06 21.33
CA LEU A 17 -36.36 -21.10 21.13
C LEU A 17 -37.03 -22.44 21.44
N SER A 18 -37.82 -22.99 20.50
CA SER A 18 -37.95 -24.44 20.23
C SER A 18 -39.17 -24.77 19.36
N GLY A 19 -38.92 -25.57 18.32
CA GLY A 19 -39.92 -26.33 17.59
C GLY A 19 -40.31 -25.71 16.24
N PHE A 20 -40.25 -26.40 15.10
CA PHE A 20 -40.01 -27.81 14.80
C PHE A 20 -39.59 -27.93 13.33
N CYS A 21 -38.68 -28.86 13.04
CA CYS A 21 -38.56 -29.45 11.70
C CYS A 21 -39.86 -30.16 11.35
N MET A 22 -40.41 -29.92 10.15
CA MET A 22 -41.06 -30.96 9.35
C MET A 22 -40.86 -30.65 7.87
N ALA A 23 -40.23 -31.61 7.19
CA ALA A 23 -40.10 -31.66 5.74
C ALA A 23 -41.44 -32.04 5.10
N THR A 24 -41.77 -31.41 3.98
CA THR A 24 -42.68 -31.98 2.98
C THR A 24 -42.01 -31.85 1.62
N ASN A 25 -41.74 -33.01 1.02
CA ASN A 25 -41.44 -33.17 -0.40
C ASN A 25 -42.61 -32.61 -1.22
N ASN A 26 -42.30 -31.88 -2.29
CA ASN A 26 -42.93 -32.14 -3.58
C ASN A 26 -42.02 -31.66 -4.70
N ASP A 27 -41.77 -32.61 -5.60
CA ASP A 27 -40.99 -32.49 -6.82
C ASP A 27 -41.73 -31.70 -7.92
N ASN A 28 -40.93 -31.25 -8.88
CA ASN A 28 -41.28 -30.78 -10.23
C ASN A 28 -41.68 -29.30 -10.37
N GLU A 29 -40.72 -28.45 -10.73
CA GLU A 29 -40.61 -27.98 -12.12
C GLU A 29 -39.29 -27.21 -12.34
N ALA A 30 -38.62 -27.55 -13.44
CA ALA A 30 -37.32 -27.05 -13.83
C ALA A 30 -37.41 -25.68 -14.51
N GLY A 31 -36.50 -24.77 -14.14
CA GLY A 31 -36.19 -23.54 -14.87
C GLY A 31 -34.69 -23.30 -14.84
N THR A 32 -34.05 -23.40 -15.99
CA THR A 32 -32.59 -23.47 -16.22
C THR A 32 -31.81 -22.27 -15.69
N SER A 33 -30.91 -22.50 -14.74
CA SER A 33 -29.70 -21.69 -14.59
C SER A 33 -28.50 -22.63 -14.60
N THR A 34 -27.91 -22.79 -15.79
CA THR A 34 -26.56 -23.33 -16.00
C THR A 34 -25.55 -22.49 -15.22
N ARG A 35 -25.42 -22.77 -13.92
CA ARG A 35 -24.23 -22.40 -13.17
C ARG A 35 -23.18 -23.45 -13.55
N ARG A 36 -22.43 -23.17 -14.61
CA ARG A 36 -21.15 -23.84 -14.85
C ARG A 36 -20.34 -23.65 -13.56
N LEU A 37 -20.24 -24.71 -12.77
CA LEU A 37 -19.13 -24.88 -11.85
C LEU A 37 -17.88 -24.69 -12.71
N PRO A 38 -16.88 -23.90 -12.27
CA PRO A 38 -15.61 -23.90 -12.97
C PRO A 38 -15.13 -25.36 -13.03
N GLU A 39 -15.01 -25.88 -14.24
CA GLU A 39 -14.20 -27.07 -14.50
C GLU A 39 -12.81 -26.71 -13.99
N VAL A 40 -12.50 -27.14 -12.76
CA VAL A 40 -11.13 -27.23 -12.30
C VAL A 40 -10.53 -28.31 -13.20
N PRO A 41 -9.54 -27.99 -14.06
CA PRO A 41 -8.89 -29.01 -14.86
C PRO A 41 -8.38 -30.08 -13.91
N ILE A 42 -8.70 -31.35 -14.18
CA ILE A 42 -8.26 -32.50 -13.38
C ILE A 42 -6.71 -32.58 -13.30
N GLU A 43 -6.01 -31.83 -14.17
CA GLU A 43 -4.56 -31.58 -14.09
C GLU A 43 -4.12 -30.84 -12.81
N SER A 44 -5.01 -30.12 -12.13
CA SER A 44 -4.74 -29.45 -10.84
C SER A 44 -4.59 -30.41 -9.65
N LEU A 45 -4.95 -31.69 -9.79
CA LEU A 45 -4.86 -32.68 -8.72
C LEU A 45 -3.61 -33.58 -8.80
N LEU A 46 -2.82 -33.45 -9.88
CA LEU A 46 -1.66 -34.31 -10.13
C LEU A 46 -0.30 -33.73 -9.69
N ASP A 47 -0.26 -32.51 -9.17
CA ASP A 47 1.01 -31.86 -8.75
C ASP A 47 1.09 -31.62 -7.24
N ARG A 48 0.73 -32.64 -6.44
CA ARG A 48 1.00 -32.67 -4.99
C ARG A 48 2.30 -33.39 -4.65
N ILE A 49 3.31 -33.31 -5.53
CA ILE A 49 4.67 -33.61 -5.09
C ILE A 49 5.12 -32.39 -4.30
N ALA A 50 5.31 -32.57 -2.98
CA ALA A 50 5.89 -31.52 -2.16
C ALA A 50 7.22 -31.06 -2.80
N PRO A 51 7.47 -29.75 -2.90
CA PRO A 51 8.70 -29.27 -3.50
C PRO A 51 9.91 -29.91 -2.81
N PRO A 52 10.96 -30.26 -3.59
CA PRO A 52 12.14 -30.91 -3.02
C PRO A 52 12.78 -30.03 -1.94
N SER A 53 13.50 -30.65 -0.99
CA SER A 53 14.38 -29.90 -0.11
C SER A 53 15.46 -29.17 -0.91
N ALA A 54 16.04 -28.11 -0.36
CA ALA A 54 17.16 -27.40 -0.99
C ALA A 54 18.26 -28.38 -1.44
N ASP A 55 18.71 -29.28 -0.56
CA ASP A 55 19.75 -30.27 -0.87
C ASP A 55 19.35 -31.22 -2.03
N THR A 56 18.07 -31.59 -2.11
CA THR A 56 17.57 -32.45 -3.19
C THR A 56 17.54 -31.68 -4.51
N TYR A 57 17.09 -30.43 -4.46
CA TYR A 57 17.07 -29.54 -5.63
C TYR A 57 18.49 -29.29 -6.16
N ILE A 58 19.46 -29.05 -5.27
CA ILE A 58 20.86 -28.80 -5.63
C ILE A 58 21.47 -29.97 -6.41
N LYS A 59 21.09 -31.22 -6.09
CA LYS A 59 21.54 -32.42 -6.81
C LYS A 59 21.04 -32.50 -8.25
N LEU A 60 19.98 -31.76 -8.60
CA LEU A 60 19.46 -31.70 -9.97
C LEU A 60 20.30 -30.80 -10.88
N LEU A 61 21.10 -29.90 -10.28
CA LEU A 61 21.99 -29.00 -11.01
C LEU A 61 23.19 -29.77 -11.57
N ASN A 62 23.56 -29.47 -12.81
CA ASN A 62 24.61 -30.17 -13.54
C ASN A 62 25.74 -29.20 -13.94
N PRO A 63 26.93 -29.29 -13.33
CA PRO A 63 28.06 -28.43 -13.66
C PRO A 63 28.48 -28.47 -15.14
N ILE A 64 28.31 -29.62 -15.79
CA ILE A 64 28.64 -29.80 -17.22
C ILE A 64 27.67 -29.00 -18.08
N ARG A 65 26.36 -29.07 -17.79
CA ARG A 65 25.35 -28.23 -18.50
C ARG A 65 25.65 -26.76 -18.32
N ILE A 66 25.87 -26.31 -17.09
CA ILE A 66 26.22 -24.91 -16.77
C ILE A 66 27.45 -24.46 -17.57
N SER A 67 28.49 -25.31 -17.68
CA SER A 67 29.70 -24.96 -18.41
C SER A 67 29.45 -24.66 -19.90
N GLY A 68 28.49 -25.37 -20.52
CA GLY A 68 28.12 -25.22 -21.92
C GLY A 68 27.15 -24.07 -22.23
N LEU A 69 26.60 -23.40 -21.21
CA LEU A 69 25.68 -22.27 -21.41
C LEU A 69 26.42 -21.01 -21.88
N ASN A 70 25.77 -20.23 -22.74
CA ASN A 70 26.20 -18.88 -23.11
C ASN A 70 25.82 -17.89 -22.02
N LYS A 71 26.59 -16.82 -21.85
CA LYS A 71 26.23 -15.78 -20.90
C LYS A 71 25.04 -14.96 -21.42
N LEU A 72 24.11 -14.65 -20.53
CA LEU A 72 23.00 -13.74 -20.83
C LEU A 72 23.26 -12.32 -20.33
N ASP A 73 22.49 -11.37 -20.85
CA ASP A 73 22.42 -10.01 -20.31
C ASP A 73 21.77 -10.04 -18.91
N ARG A 74 22.24 -9.17 -18.00
CA ARG A 74 21.66 -8.98 -16.67
C ARG A 74 20.18 -8.56 -16.73
N LYS A 75 19.72 -7.97 -17.84
CA LYS A 75 18.31 -7.59 -18.05
C LYS A 75 17.34 -8.77 -17.99
N GLU A 76 17.78 -9.96 -18.38
CA GLU A 76 17.00 -11.21 -18.29
C GLU A 76 16.65 -11.59 -16.84
N TYR A 77 17.33 -10.97 -15.87
CA TYR A 77 17.14 -11.19 -14.44
C TYR A 77 16.39 -10.03 -13.76
N ALA A 78 15.74 -9.13 -14.51
CA ALA A 78 15.06 -7.95 -13.96
C ALA A 78 14.13 -8.29 -12.79
N GLU A 79 13.22 -9.23 -13.01
CA GLU A 79 12.18 -9.64 -12.06
C GLU A 79 12.66 -10.64 -11.00
N VAL A 80 13.85 -11.24 -11.20
CA VAL A 80 14.38 -12.27 -10.31
C VAL A 80 14.71 -11.64 -8.95
N PRO A 81 14.18 -12.18 -7.83
CA PRO A 81 14.53 -11.72 -6.50
C PRO A 81 16.04 -11.75 -6.30
N PHE A 82 16.56 -10.78 -5.56
CA PHE A 82 18.01 -10.55 -5.55
C PHE A 82 18.49 -10.11 -4.19
N ASN A 83 19.56 -10.74 -3.70
CA ASN A 83 20.23 -10.31 -2.47
C ASN A 83 21.19 -9.17 -2.82
N THR A 84 20.81 -7.98 -2.39
CA THR A 84 21.53 -6.73 -2.67
C THR A 84 22.84 -6.57 -1.92
N ILE A 85 23.08 -7.35 -0.86
CA ILE A 85 24.33 -7.35 -0.08
C ILE A 85 25.39 -8.14 -0.83
N LEU A 86 25.02 -9.32 -1.33
CA LEU A 86 25.95 -10.26 -1.97
C LEU A 86 26.01 -10.13 -3.50
N ASP A 87 25.12 -9.34 -4.09
CA ASP A 87 24.92 -9.24 -5.54
C ASP A 87 24.59 -10.59 -6.20
N ILE A 88 23.72 -11.39 -5.57
CA ILE A 88 23.33 -12.73 -6.07
C ILE A 88 21.82 -12.89 -6.28
N PRO A 89 21.38 -13.59 -7.34
CA PRO A 89 19.97 -13.90 -7.55
C PRO A 89 19.50 -14.98 -6.56
N ILE A 90 18.22 -14.88 -6.21
CA ILE A 90 17.54 -15.74 -5.25
C ILE A 90 16.47 -16.54 -5.99
N TYR A 91 16.53 -17.86 -5.85
CA TYR A 91 15.58 -18.81 -6.42
C TYR A 91 14.97 -19.65 -5.31
N THR A 92 13.80 -20.22 -5.57
CA THR A 92 13.18 -21.21 -4.67
C THR A 92 13.40 -22.63 -5.17
N THR A 93 13.18 -23.63 -4.33
CA THR A 93 13.18 -25.06 -4.72
C THR A 93 12.09 -25.45 -5.74
N LYS A 94 11.21 -24.51 -6.13
CA LYS A 94 10.22 -24.67 -7.20
C LYS A 94 10.64 -24.04 -8.53
N SER A 95 11.79 -23.38 -8.57
CA SER A 95 12.25 -22.71 -9.79
C SER A 95 12.64 -23.74 -10.85
N ASP A 96 12.63 -23.32 -12.12
CA ASP A 96 13.14 -24.17 -13.19
C ASP A 96 14.66 -24.34 -13.03
N VAL A 97 15.12 -25.60 -13.03
CA VAL A 97 16.53 -25.99 -12.94
C VAL A 97 17.37 -25.27 -14.01
N ASN A 98 16.88 -25.16 -15.24
CA ASN A 98 17.60 -24.52 -16.34
C ASN A 98 17.83 -23.03 -16.08
N LYS A 99 16.85 -22.33 -15.48
CA LYS A 99 16.99 -20.92 -15.10
C LYS A 99 18.03 -20.73 -14.00
N VAL A 100 18.06 -21.63 -13.02
CA VAL A 100 19.05 -21.59 -11.94
C VAL A 100 20.47 -21.89 -12.47
N GLU A 101 20.60 -22.86 -13.37
CA GLU A 101 21.87 -23.17 -14.04
C GLU A 101 22.40 -21.98 -14.85
N GLN A 102 21.53 -21.31 -15.59
CA GLN A 102 21.86 -20.09 -16.33
C GLN A 102 22.31 -18.96 -15.39
N ALA A 103 21.61 -18.76 -14.27
CA ALA A 103 22.03 -17.76 -13.27
C ALA A 103 23.37 -18.11 -12.61
N LEU A 104 23.65 -19.39 -12.35
CA LEU A 104 24.95 -19.85 -11.86
C LEU A 104 26.06 -19.60 -12.88
N LYS A 105 25.79 -19.73 -14.18
CA LYS A 105 26.73 -19.37 -15.25
C LYS A 105 27.03 -17.87 -15.27
N ASP A 106 26.02 -17.05 -15.06
CA ASP A 106 26.12 -15.60 -15.23
C ASP A 106 26.67 -14.89 -13.98
N PHE A 107 26.29 -15.33 -12.79
CA PHE A 107 26.64 -14.71 -11.50
C PHE A 107 27.67 -15.51 -10.68
N ASN A 108 28.00 -16.75 -11.07
CA ASN A 108 28.77 -17.72 -10.29
C ASN A 108 28.17 -18.12 -8.93
N TYR A 109 27.20 -17.38 -8.41
CA TYR A 109 26.56 -17.64 -7.13
C TYR A 109 25.05 -17.47 -7.26
N VAL A 110 24.30 -18.31 -6.54
CA VAL A 110 22.85 -18.16 -6.36
C VAL A 110 22.46 -18.54 -4.94
N ALA A 111 21.37 -17.96 -4.46
CA ALA A 111 20.70 -18.42 -3.23
C ALA A 111 19.53 -19.35 -3.61
N ILE A 112 19.49 -20.57 -3.04
CA ILE A 112 18.34 -21.48 -3.16
C ILE A 112 17.59 -21.49 -1.84
N VAL A 113 16.37 -20.95 -1.84
CA VAL A 113 15.49 -20.86 -0.68
C VAL A 113 14.52 -22.05 -0.69
N ASP A 114 14.35 -22.69 0.46
CA ASP A 114 13.25 -23.59 0.79
C ASP A 114 12.23 -22.80 1.63
N PRO A 115 11.15 -22.28 1.01
CA PRO A 115 10.19 -21.45 1.73
C PRO A 115 9.42 -22.23 2.81
N ALA A 116 9.27 -23.56 2.66
CA ALA A 116 8.53 -24.39 3.60
C ALA A 116 9.30 -24.59 4.90
N LYS A 117 10.64 -24.65 4.83
CA LYS A 117 11.52 -24.81 6.00
C LYS A 117 12.10 -23.50 6.50
N ASN A 118 11.86 -22.38 5.82
CA ASN A 118 12.47 -21.08 6.10
C ASN A 118 14.01 -21.16 6.13
N GLN A 119 14.59 -21.89 5.16
CA GLN A 119 16.02 -22.13 5.03
C GLN A 119 16.50 -21.66 3.66
N ALA A 120 17.79 -21.34 3.55
CA ALA A 120 18.42 -21.03 2.28
C ALA A 120 19.83 -21.62 2.23
N SER A 121 20.28 -21.97 1.03
CA SER A 121 21.65 -22.41 0.75
C SER A 121 22.28 -21.53 -0.30
N LYS A 122 23.55 -21.15 -0.10
CA LYS A 122 24.33 -20.39 -1.07
C LYS A 122 25.07 -21.39 -1.95
N ILE A 123 24.84 -21.35 -3.25
CA ILE A 123 25.53 -22.25 -4.19
C ILE A 123 26.51 -21.44 -5.01
N LYS A 124 27.77 -21.88 -4.97
CA LYS A 124 28.85 -21.36 -5.81
C LYS A 124 29.09 -22.33 -6.96
N TYR A 125 29.19 -21.79 -8.17
CA TYR A 125 29.70 -22.47 -9.35
C TYR A 125 31.09 -21.94 -9.69
N GLY A 126 32.04 -22.86 -9.91
CA GLY A 126 33.40 -22.53 -10.32
C GLY A 126 34.21 -23.79 -10.58
N ASN A 127 35.18 -23.72 -11.50
CA ASN A 127 36.01 -24.86 -11.89
C ASN A 127 35.19 -26.12 -12.26
N MET A 128 34.07 -25.91 -12.95
CA MET A 128 33.10 -26.97 -13.31
C MET A 128 32.58 -27.79 -12.11
N LYS A 129 32.50 -27.17 -10.93
CA LYS A 129 31.98 -27.78 -9.71
C LYS A 129 30.97 -26.87 -9.04
N LEU A 130 30.08 -27.48 -8.27
CA LEU A 130 29.15 -26.79 -7.37
C LEU A 130 29.63 -26.98 -5.94
N VAL A 131 29.66 -25.89 -5.19
CA VAL A 131 30.00 -25.87 -3.76
C VAL A 131 28.84 -25.23 -3.02
N GLN A 132 28.31 -25.94 -2.02
CA GLN A 132 27.32 -25.42 -1.10
C GLN A 132 28.03 -24.69 0.04
N GLU A 133 27.70 -23.43 0.22
CA GLU A 133 28.17 -22.56 1.28
C GLU A 133 26.98 -22.20 2.19
N HIS A 134 27.28 -21.93 3.46
CA HIS A 134 26.29 -21.45 4.40
C HIS A 134 26.19 -19.93 4.31
N PHE A 135 24.99 -19.41 4.54
CA PHE A 135 24.80 -18.00 4.88
C PHE A 135 25.11 -17.82 6.36
N ASP A 136 25.71 -16.70 6.74
CA ASP A 136 25.65 -16.28 8.13
C ASP A 136 24.21 -15.89 8.53
N PHE A 137 23.98 -15.64 9.81
CA PHE A 137 22.63 -15.37 10.32
C PHE A 137 22.01 -14.11 9.71
N GLU A 138 22.79 -13.04 9.51
CA GLU A 138 22.30 -11.77 8.97
C GLU A 138 22.00 -11.90 7.46
N GLU A 139 22.91 -12.52 6.70
CA GLU A 139 22.73 -12.83 5.29
C GLU A 139 21.50 -13.71 5.06
N LEU A 140 21.31 -14.75 5.87
CA LEU A 140 20.16 -15.66 5.74
C LEU A 140 18.84 -14.89 5.91
N ASN A 141 18.74 -14.08 6.95
CA ASN A 141 17.54 -13.27 7.19
C ASN A 141 17.29 -12.30 6.04
N HIS A 142 18.33 -11.67 5.51
CA HIS A 142 18.20 -10.75 4.38
C HIS A 142 17.79 -11.48 3.09
N VAL A 143 18.31 -12.68 2.82
CA VAL A 143 17.90 -13.51 1.68
C VAL A 143 16.42 -13.90 1.78
N LEU A 144 16.00 -14.38 2.95
CA LEU A 144 14.61 -14.80 3.19
C LEU A 144 13.64 -13.61 3.08
N LEU A 145 14.02 -12.45 3.60
CA LEU A 145 13.22 -11.23 3.49
C LEU A 145 13.15 -10.74 2.04
N SER A 146 14.30 -10.67 1.35
CA SER A 146 14.39 -10.26 -0.06
C SER A 146 13.55 -11.16 -0.96
N GLN A 147 13.59 -12.48 -0.76
CA GLN A 147 12.83 -13.45 -1.55
C GLN A 147 11.31 -13.18 -1.53
N ARG A 148 10.79 -12.62 -0.43
CA ARG A 148 9.35 -12.40 -0.22
C ARG A 148 8.88 -11.05 -0.78
N LEU A 149 9.78 -10.18 -1.20
CA LEU A 149 9.43 -8.88 -1.75
C LEU A 149 8.72 -9.01 -3.08
N HIS A 150 8.02 -7.94 -3.46
CA HIS A 150 7.36 -7.89 -4.76
C HIS A 150 8.42 -7.74 -5.86
N PRO A 151 8.27 -8.39 -7.03
CA PRO A 151 9.22 -8.27 -8.14
C PRO A 151 9.57 -6.81 -8.50
N ASN A 152 8.58 -5.91 -8.53
CA ASN A 152 8.79 -4.47 -8.76
C ASN A 152 9.79 -3.83 -7.80
N VAL A 153 9.88 -4.29 -6.55
CA VAL A 153 10.88 -3.77 -5.60
C VAL A 153 12.29 -4.15 -6.04
N HIS A 154 12.49 -5.36 -6.56
CA HIS A 154 13.80 -5.76 -7.09
C HIS A 154 14.17 -5.00 -8.36
N ILE A 155 13.21 -4.78 -9.26
CA ILE A 155 13.41 -3.98 -10.48
C ILE A 155 13.84 -2.56 -10.10
N LEU A 156 13.06 -1.91 -9.22
CA LEU A 156 13.32 -0.57 -8.71
C LEU A 156 14.73 -0.45 -8.12
N VAL A 157 15.11 -1.38 -7.26
CA VAL A 157 16.41 -1.35 -6.57
C VAL A 157 17.57 -1.53 -7.54
N LYS A 158 17.45 -2.48 -8.49
CA LYS A 158 18.47 -2.69 -9.52
C LYS A 158 18.63 -1.44 -10.38
N HIS A 159 17.52 -0.82 -10.76
CA HIS A 159 17.51 0.43 -11.52
C HIS A 159 18.20 1.57 -10.76
N LEU A 160 17.78 1.82 -9.51
CA LEU A 160 18.32 2.91 -8.70
C LEU A 160 19.78 2.73 -8.28
N LYS A 161 20.31 1.50 -8.29
CA LYS A 161 21.74 1.23 -8.09
C LYS A 161 22.56 1.46 -9.36
N SER A 162 21.98 1.19 -10.52
CA SER A 162 22.67 1.22 -11.82
C SER A 162 22.45 2.54 -12.57
N GLN A 163 22.41 3.67 -11.85
CA GLN A 163 22.03 5.03 -12.32
C GLN A 163 22.71 5.52 -13.61
N MET A 164 23.71 4.79 -14.11
CA MET A 164 24.40 5.01 -15.38
C MET A 164 23.61 4.52 -16.61
N GLU A 165 22.60 3.66 -16.44
CA GLU A 165 21.82 3.09 -17.55
C GLU A 165 20.31 3.30 -17.35
N PRO A 166 19.67 4.22 -18.11
CA PRO A 166 18.25 4.53 -17.93
C PRO A 166 17.32 3.34 -18.24
N ASN A 167 17.80 2.34 -18.98
CA ASN A 167 17.03 1.14 -19.36
C ASN A 167 17.42 -0.11 -18.55
N TYR A 168 18.13 0.05 -17.44
CA TYR A 168 18.57 -1.08 -16.61
C TYR A 168 17.63 -1.29 -15.41
N PRO A 169 17.16 -2.52 -15.11
CA PRO A 169 17.25 -3.70 -15.96
C PRO A 169 16.18 -3.70 -17.08
N ILE A 170 15.16 -2.85 -16.99
CA ILE A 170 14.13 -2.64 -18.00
C ILE A 170 13.82 -1.15 -18.13
N ASN A 171 13.00 -0.77 -19.11
CA ASN A 171 12.48 0.59 -19.20
C ASN A 171 11.57 0.88 -18.00
N MET A 172 11.84 1.95 -17.27
CA MET A 172 11.04 2.34 -16.12
C MET A 172 9.78 3.06 -16.57
N PRO A 173 8.63 2.82 -15.92
CA PRO A 173 7.45 3.64 -16.15
C PRO A 173 7.66 5.07 -15.65
N ASP A 174 6.78 5.97 -16.07
CA ASP A 174 6.73 7.31 -15.52
C ASP A 174 6.50 7.29 -14.01
N GLU A 175 7.09 8.27 -13.33
CA GLU A 175 6.89 8.48 -11.90
C GLU A 175 5.43 8.83 -11.61
N LEU A 176 4.79 8.06 -10.73
CA LEU A 176 3.44 8.36 -10.27
C LEU A 176 3.50 9.12 -8.95
N SER A 177 2.74 10.21 -8.85
CA SER A 177 2.68 11.01 -7.63
C SER A 177 2.15 10.19 -6.46
N VAL A 178 2.86 10.24 -5.35
CA VAL A 178 2.46 9.58 -4.10
C VAL A 178 1.79 10.54 -3.13
N GLU A 179 1.72 11.85 -3.43
CA GLU A 179 1.26 12.87 -2.49
C GLU A 179 -0.15 12.63 -1.95
N GLU A 180 -1.01 12.05 -2.78
CA GLU A 180 -2.40 11.79 -2.43
C GLU A 180 -2.60 10.48 -1.67
N LEU A 181 -1.60 9.59 -1.65
CA LEU A 181 -1.66 8.29 -0.99
C LEU A 181 -1.62 8.45 0.53
N PRO A 182 -2.14 7.49 1.31
CA PRO A 182 -2.01 7.52 2.76
C PRO A 182 -0.54 7.54 3.19
N HIS A 183 -0.18 8.42 4.13
CA HIS A 183 1.13 8.50 4.74
C HIS A 183 1.06 8.24 6.25
N ALA A 184 2.08 7.54 6.77
CA ALA A 184 2.34 7.45 8.21
C ALA A 184 3.68 8.14 8.50
N ASN A 185 3.67 9.13 9.39
CA ASN A 185 4.86 9.93 9.74
C ASN A 185 5.59 10.51 8.51
N GLY A 186 4.83 10.95 7.50
CA GLY A 186 5.37 11.50 6.26
C GLY A 186 5.95 10.47 5.29
N ILE A 187 5.84 9.16 5.57
CA ILE A 187 6.25 8.07 4.68
C ILE A 187 5.01 7.50 3.97
N PRO A 188 4.98 7.43 2.63
CA PRO A 188 3.85 6.89 1.89
C PRO A 188 3.65 5.40 2.15
N ILE A 189 2.38 4.98 2.17
CA ILE A 189 1.97 3.58 2.35
C ILE A 189 1.44 3.05 1.03
N LEU A 190 2.24 2.23 0.35
CA LEU A 190 1.86 1.54 -0.87
C LEU A 190 1.15 0.24 -0.51
N THR A 191 -0.16 0.22 -0.77
CA THR A 191 -1.00 -0.97 -0.60
C THR A 191 -1.09 -1.74 -1.93
N HIS A 192 -1.72 -2.93 -1.92
CA HIS A 192 -2.00 -3.73 -3.12
C HIS A 192 -2.76 -3.01 -4.27
N ARG A 193 -3.30 -1.80 -4.03
CA ARG A 193 -3.94 -0.97 -5.08
C ARG A 193 -2.97 0.02 -5.73
N PHE A 194 -1.80 0.22 -5.13
CA PHE A 194 -0.82 1.25 -5.46
C PHE A 194 0.61 0.69 -5.40
N ASP A 195 0.79 -0.60 -5.66
CA ASP A 195 2.09 -1.32 -5.65
C ASP A 195 2.72 -1.45 -7.06
N GLU A 196 2.21 -0.67 -8.01
CA GLU A 196 2.81 -0.51 -9.33
C GLU A 196 4.19 0.15 -9.25
N LEU A 197 5.07 -0.22 -10.19
CA LEU A 197 6.45 0.26 -10.22
C LEU A 197 6.56 1.79 -10.30
N GLY A 198 5.62 2.48 -10.96
CA GLY A 198 5.59 3.95 -11.05
C GLY A 198 5.37 4.64 -9.70
N TYR A 199 4.49 4.10 -8.84
CA TYR A 199 4.31 4.62 -7.48
C TYR A 199 5.51 4.33 -6.58
N MET A 200 6.11 3.14 -6.73
CA MET A 200 7.33 2.81 -6.00
C MET A 200 8.49 3.72 -6.41
N LEU A 201 8.62 4.03 -7.71
CA LEU A 201 9.60 4.98 -8.22
C LEU A 201 9.35 6.39 -7.68
N GLY A 202 8.11 6.89 -7.77
CA GLY A 202 7.74 8.19 -7.21
C GLY A 202 8.04 8.31 -5.71
N ALA A 203 7.71 7.30 -4.91
CA ALA A 203 8.03 7.26 -3.47
C ALA A 203 9.55 7.23 -3.18
N SER A 204 10.34 6.71 -4.12
CA SER A 204 11.80 6.56 -3.96
C SER A 204 12.57 7.82 -4.33
N LEU A 205 11.94 8.74 -5.05
CA LEU A 205 12.56 9.97 -5.54
C LEU A 205 12.03 11.22 -4.83
N THR A 206 10.80 11.17 -4.31
CA THR A 206 10.16 12.29 -3.62
C THR A 206 10.14 12.15 -2.09
N GLY A 207 10.00 13.27 -1.39
CA GLY A 207 9.85 13.32 0.06
C GLY A 207 10.95 12.58 0.82
N PRO A 208 10.61 11.60 1.70
CA PRO A 208 11.59 10.88 2.51
C PRO A 208 12.38 9.80 1.73
N LYS A 209 12.06 9.57 0.44
CA LYS A 209 12.74 8.58 -0.43
C LYS A 209 12.68 7.14 0.09
N MET A 210 11.55 6.81 0.72
CA MET A 210 11.24 5.49 1.28
C MET A 210 9.73 5.31 1.36
N PHE A 211 9.27 4.07 1.47
CA PHE A 211 7.85 3.76 1.56
C PHE A 211 7.57 2.50 2.38
N TYR A 212 6.40 2.47 3.00
CA TYR A 212 5.84 1.25 3.54
C TYR A 212 5.16 0.47 2.43
N HIS A 213 5.41 -0.83 2.37
CA HIS A 213 4.86 -1.70 1.34
C HIS A 213 4.04 -2.82 1.98
N MET A 214 2.73 -2.81 1.71
CA MET A 214 1.75 -3.68 2.35
C MET A 214 1.07 -4.56 1.31
N ARG A 215 1.26 -5.88 1.46
CA ARG A 215 0.69 -6.90 0.56
C ARG A 215 -0.15 -7.90 1.34
N ASN A 216 -1.21 -8.38 0.70
CA ASN A 216 -2.06 -9.41 1.30
C ASN A 216 -1.26 -10.69 1.56
N GLY A 217 -1.35 -11.23 2.77
CA GLY A 217 -0.65 -12.47 3.15
C GLY A 217 0.85 -12.32 3.41
N HIS A 218 1.39 -11.10 3.39
CA HIS A 218 2.80 -10.82 3.70
C HIS A 218 2.91 -9.77 4.81
N PRO A 219 3.98 -9.80 5.63
CA PRO A 219 4.24 -8.73 6.58
C PRO A 219 4.47 -7.41 5.83
N THR A 220 3.97 -6.32 6.39
CA THR A 220 4.32 -4.98 5.90
C THR A 220 5.80 -4.73 6.18
N VAL A 221 6.49 -4.12 5.22
CA VAL A 221 7.92 -3.82 5.32
C VAL A 221 8.19 -2.36 4.97
N LEU A 222 9.26 -1.80 5.52
CA LEU A 222 9.80 -0.52 5.11
C LEU A 222 10.83 -0.76 4.00
N ILE A 223 10.66 -0.10 2.86
CA ILE A 223 11.58 -0.13 1.72
C ILE A 223 12.32 1.20 1.64
N GLN A 224 13.65 1.14 1.60
CA GLN A 224 14.57 2.28 1.54
C GLN A 224 15.56 2.10 0.38
N PRO A 225 15.15 2.34 -0.88
CA PRO A 225 15.95 1.94 -2.05
C PRO A 225 17.32 2.61 -2.16
N GLN A 226 17.44 3.83 -1.62
CA GLN A 226 18.71 4.59 -1.61
C GLN A 226 19.58 4.30 -0.38
N ALA A 227 19.10 3.51 0.58
CA ALA A 227 19.88 3.12 1.74
C ALA A 227 20.97 2.10 1.34
N PRO A 228 22.04 1.95 2.14
CA PRO A 228 22.99 0.86 1.98
C PRO A 228 22.29 -0.50 1.92
N ALA A 229 22.86 -1.45 1.20
CA ALA A 229 22.21 -2.73 0.88
C ALA A 229 21.61 -3.48 2.09
N HIS A 230 22.24 -3.40 3.26
CA HIS A 230 21.78 -4.04 4.50
C HIS A 230 20.59 -3.34 5.19
N ARG A 231 20.20 -2.14 4.73
CA ARG A 231 19.05 -1.36 5.25
C ARG A 231 17.98 -1.14 4.20
N LEU A 232 18.14 -1.76 3.04
CA LEU A 232 17.23 -1.58 1.91
C LEU A 232 15.81 -1.98 2.26
N VAL A 233 15.66 -3.04 3.04
CA VAL A 233 14.38 -3.52 3.51
C VAL A 233 14.48 -3.89 4.98
N ARG A 234 13.43 -3.60 5.73
CA ARG A 234 13.35 -3.91 7.15
C ARG A 234 11.90 -4.23 7.54
N ASP A 235 11.74 -5.20 8.42
CA ASP A 235 10.47 -5.43 9.13
C ASP A 235 10.09 -4.20 9.98
N LEU A 236 8.79 -3.99 10.16
CA LEU A 236 8.31 -2.88 10.95
C LEU A 236 8.58 -3.05 12.44
N ARG A 237 8.81 -1.93 13.12
CA ARG A 237 8.68 -1.84 14.57
C ARG A 237 7.20 -1.72 14.91
N ARG A 238 6.79 -2.27 16.05
CA ARG A 238 5.40 -2.21 16.54
C ARG A 238 4.78 -0.80 16.53
N ILE A 239 5.57 0.24 16.80
CA ILE A 239 5.08 1.62 16.78
C ILE A 239 4.74 2.12 15.37
N GLU A 240 5.46 1.63 14.36
CA GLU A 240 5.24 1.94 12.94
C GLU A 240 3.95 1.27 12.46
N GLU A 241 3.71 0.01 12.85
CA GLU A 241 2.47 -0.71 12.51
C GLU A 241 1.22 0.01 13.00
N ASN A 242 1.23 0.50 14.24
CA ASN A 242 0.11 1.26 14.80
C ASN A 242 -0.13 2.55 14.01
N SER A 243 0.92 3.27 13.65
CA SER A 243 0.84 4.51 12.87
C SER A 243 0.27 4.26 11.47
N ILE A 244 0.72 3.18 10.80
CA ILE A 244 0.22 2.76 9.48
C ILE A 244 -1.26 2.40 9.55
N ASN A 245 -1.66 1.56 10.51
CA ASN A 245 -3.06 1.15 10.67
C ASN A 245 -3.98 2.34 10.96
N GLN A 246 -3.52 3.28 11.79
CA GLN A 246 -4.24 4.52 12.07
C GLN A 246 -4.38 5.39 10.80
N ALA A 247 -3.28 5.60 10.06
CA ALA A 247 -3.29 6.37 8.82
C ALA A 247 -4.25 5.77 7.79
N LEU A 248 -4.18 4.46 7.54
CA LEU A 248 -5.06 3.76 6.61
C LEU A 248 -6.54 3.83 7.03
N THR A 249 -6.82 3.62 8.31
CA THR A 249 -8.20 3.69 8.84
C THR A 249 -8.77 5.08 8.67
N ASN A 250 -8.03 6.12 9.10
CA ASN A 250 -8.53 7.49 9.05
C ASN A 250 -8.60 8.02 7.62
N TYR A 251 -7.62 7.71 6.77
CA TYR A 251 -7.67 8.01 5.35
C TYR A 251 -8.93 7.40 4.71
N GLY A 252 -9.23 6.13 4.99
CA GLY A 252 -10.43 5.46 4.48
C GLY A 252 -11.74 6.03 5.04
N VAL A 253 -11.76 6.46 6.31
CA VAL A 253 -12.92 7.18 6.89
C VAL A 253 -13.12 8.53 6.22
N TYR A 254 -12.07 9.34 6.08
CA TYR A 254 -12.14 10.65 5.45
C TYR A 254 -12.50 10.54 3.97
N THR A 255 -11.96 9.54 3.26
CA THR A 255 -12.30 9.28 1.86
C THR A 255 -13.78 9.00 1.70
N ARG A 256 -14.35 8.16 2.57
CA ARG A 256 -15.79 7.87 2.55
C ARG A 256 -16.63 9.07 2.95
N GLN A 257 -16.18 9.88 3.91
CA GLN A 257 -16.94 11.03 4.42
C GLN A 257 -16.90 12.23 3.48
N TYR A 258 -15.74 12.56 2.94
CA TYR A 258 -15.47 13.84 2.28
C TYR A 258 -14.88 13.75 0.89
N ASP A 259 -14.57 12.55 0.38
CA ASP A 259 -13.76 12.27 -0.81
C ASP A 259 -12.25 12.08 -0.55
N GLN A 260 -11.58 11.51 -1.55
CA GLN A 260 -10.16 11.17 -1.51
C GLN A 260 -9.26 12.41 -1.48
N LYS A 261 -9.62 13.47 -2.20
CA LYS A 261 -8.80 14.67 -2.32
C LYS A 261 -8.75 15.39 -0.97
N LEU A 262 -9.88 15.53 -0.28
CA LEU A 262 -9.87 16.08 1.07
C LEU A 262 -9.18 15.14 2.07
N ALA A 263 -9.38 13.82 1.96
CA ALA A 263 -8.67 12.87 2.82
C ALA A 263 -7.15 13.02 2.74
N SER A 264 -6.62 13.26 1.53
CA SER A 264 -5.20 13.46 1.29
C SER A 264 -4.62 14.77 1.86
N ILE A 265 -5.45 15.77 2.16
CA ILE A 265 -4.99 16.98 2.88
C ILE A 265 -4.58 16.64 4.32
N PHE A 266 -5.28 15.68 4.95
CA PHE A 266 -5.06 15.29 6.34
C PHE A 266 -4.10 14.12 6.50
N TRP A 267 -4.20 13.15 5.59
CA TRP A 267 -3.55 11.85 5.71
C TRP A 267 -2.66 11.52 4.50
N GLY A 268 -2.48 12.47 3.59
CA GLY A 268 -1.55 12.37 2.47
C GLY A 268 -0.14 12.86 2.81
N ALA A 269 0.63 13.23 1.79
CA ALA A 269 1.95 13.81 2.00
C ALA A 269 1.83 15.10 2.82
N PRO A 270 2.71 15.31 3.83
CA PRO A 270 2.74 16.54 4.60
C PRO A 270 2.89 17.76 3.69
N ILE A 271 2.05 18.77 3.90
CA ILE A 271 2.10 20.03 3.15
C ILE A 271 2.94 21.01 3.97
N PRO A 272 4.15 21.42 3.54
CA PRO A 272 4.93 22.43 4.24
C PRO A 272 4.24 23.80 4.16
N LEU A 273 4.33 24.60 5.22
CA LEU A 273 3.86 25.98 5.20
C LEU A 273 4.76 26.84 4.32
N ASP A 274 4.14 27.62 3.42
CA ASP A 274 4.88 28.53 2.55
C ASP A 274 5.19 29.85 3.26
N ASP A 275 6.37 30.40 3.00
CA ASP A 275 6.81 31.68 3.56
C ASP A 275 6.00 32.86 3.00
N GLU A 276 5.74 32.84 1.70
CA GLU A 276 5.05 33.92 0.96
C GLU A 276 3.68 34.29 1.55
N HIS A 277 2.95 33.30 2.06
CA HIS A 277 1.58 33.51 2.53
C HIS A 277 1.44 33.61 4.06
N GLN A 278 2.54 33.76 4.79
CA GLN A 278 2.49 33.75 6.26
C GLN A 278 1.56 34.83 6.83
N SER A 279 1.57 36.04 6.29
CA SER A 279 0.67 37.11 6.71
C SER A 279 -0.78 36.86 6.27
N ASP A 280 -0.99 36.43 5.03
CA ASP A 280 -2.32 36.24 4.43
C ASP A 280 -3.13 35.15 5.16
N ARG A 281 -2.48 34.06 5.61
CA ARG A 281 -3.13 32.97 6.36
C ARG A 281 -3.86 33.44 7.62
N MET A 282 -3.35 34.49 8.25
CA MET A 282 -3.87 35.02 9.49
C MET A 282 -4.94 36.09 9.26
N GLU A 283 -5.07 36.61 8.05
CA GLU A 283 -6.01 37.67 7.74
C GLU A 283 -7.46 37.22 7.98
N TRP A 284 -8.27 38.18 8.42
CA TRP A 284 -9.69 37.95 8.57
C TRP A 284 -10.37 37.81 7.20
N THR A 285 -10.78 36.59 6.87
CA THR A 285 -11.55 36.31 5.65
C THR A 285 -13.03 36.63 5.86
N THR A 286 -13.55 37.62 5.12
CA THR A 286 -14.99 37.90 5.11
C THR A 286 -15.77 36.73 4.52
N MET A 287 -17.05 36.59 4.89
CA MET A 287 -17.89 35.49 4.41
C MET A 287 -17.93 35.41 2.87
N LEU A 288 -18.02 36.55 2.18
CA LEU A 288 -18.08 36.59 0.72
C LEU A 288 -16.78 36.11 0.04
N ARG A 289 -15.63 36.30 0.69
CA ARG A 289 -14.30 35.92 0.16
C ARG A 289 -13.81 34.54 0.63
N TYR A 290 -14.60 33.84 1.44
CA TYR A 290 -14.21 32.53 1.94
C TYR A 290 -14.09 31.53 0.78
N PRO A 291 -12.97 30.80 0.64
CA PRO A 291 -12.86 29.74 -0.37
C PRO A 291 -13.88 28.64 -0.10
N ARG A 292 -14.55 28.14 -1.15
CA ARG A 292 -15.62 27.15 -1.05
C ARG A 292 -15.40 26.05 -2.06
N PHE A 293 -15.34 24.82 -1.58
CA PHE A 293 -15.09 23.64 -2.38
C PHE A 293 -16.16 22.58 -2.14
N GLY A 294 -16.36 21.73 -3.14
CA GLY A 294 -17.18 20.54 -3.07
C GLY A 294 -16.40 19.33 -3.60
N PRO A 295 -17.06 18.17 -3.73
CA PRO A 295 -16.46 16.98 -4.31
C PRO A 295 -15.89 17.26 -5.70
N GLY A 296 -14.72 16.70 -6.00
CA GLY A 296 -14.07 16.84 -7.30
C GLY A 296 -13.11 18.02 -7.44
N VAL A 297 -13.04 18.90 -6.44
CA VAL A 297 -11.98 19.91 -6.33
C VAL A 297 -10.62 19.23 -6.17
N SER A 298 -9.58 19.79 -6.80
CA SER A 298 -8.23 19.22 -6.74
C SER A 298 -7.59 19.41 -5.35
N ARG A 299 -6.64 18.53 -5.02
CA ARG A 299 -5.83 18.67 -3.81
C ARG A 299 -5.07 20.00 -3.79
N ASP A 300 -4.55 20.43 -4.95
CA ASP A 300 -3.77 21.66 -5.06
C ASP A 300 -4.59 22.92 -4.80
N GLU A 301 -5.85 22.99 -5.24
CA GLU A 301 -6.74 24.11 -4.90
C GLU A 301 -7.02 24.19 -3.39
N MET A 302 -7.22 23.04 -2.74
CA MET A 302 -7.40 23.00 -1.28
C MET A 302 -6.11 23.37 -0.53
N LYS A 303 -4.96 22.89 -1.02
CA LYS A 303 -3.64 23.26 -0.52
C LYS A 303 -3.42 24.78 -0.61
N ASP A 304 -3.66 25.35 -1.78
CA ASP A 304 -3.52 26.78 -2.05
C ASP A 304 -4.44 27.63 -1.15
N ALA A 305 -5.69 27.22 -0.97
CA ALA A 305 -6.61 27.91 -0.07
C ALA A 305 -6.14 27.86 1.40
N LEU A 306 -5.55 26.75 1.85
CA LEU A 306 -4.93 26.68 3.18
C LEU A 306 -3.67 27.53 3.27
N GLN A 307 -2.85 27.56 2.21
CA GLN A 307 -1.66 28.41 2.18
C GLN A 307 -2.03 29.88 2.21
N LYS A 308 -3.02 30.33 1.45
CA LYS A 308 -3.36 31.76 1.31
C LYS A 308 -4.29 32.28 2.38
N HIS A 309 -5.25 31.47 2.81
CA HIS A 309 -6.31 31.92 3.71
C HIS A 309 -6.30 31.18 5.06
N GLY A 310 -5.50 30.12 5.20
CA GLY A 310 -5.49 29.28 6.40
C GLY A 310 -6.78 28.49 6.62
N LYS A 311 -7.76 28.58 5.71
CA LYS A 311 -9.10 28.02 5.88
C LYS A 311 -9.92 27.98 4.58
N PHE A 312 -10.85 27.02 4.49
CA PHE A 312 -11.86 26.94 3.43
C PHE A 312 -13.14 26.23 3.91
N ARG A 313 -14.25 26.40 3.20
CA ARG A 313 -15.49 25.63 3.41
C ARG A 313 -15.53 24.45 2.47
N PHE A 314 -15.98 23.31 2.97
CA PHE A 314 -16.21 22.12 2.16
C PHE A 314 -17.66 21.66 2.27
N TYR A 315 -18.30 21.46 1.12
CA TYR A 315 -19.70 21.08 0.99
C TYR A 315 -19.80 19.72 0.31
N ASN A 316 -20.04 18.65 1.07
CA ASN A 316 -20.32 17.34 0.49
C ASN A 316 -21.84 17.09 0.45
N SER A 317 -22.48 17.46 -0.66
CA SER A 317 -23.91 17.23 -0.91
C SER A 317 -24.25 15.76 -1.20
N ASN A 318 -23.27 14.96 -1.61
CA ASN A 318 -23.49 13.60 -2.11
C ASN A 318 -23.47 12.52 -1.02
N ASN A 319 -23.09 12.86 0.22
CA ASN A 319 -22.94 11.88 1.29
C ASN A 319 -23.93 12.11 2.43
N ARG A 320 -24.97 11.27 2.49
CA ARG A 320 -25.99 11.28 3.56
C ARG A 320 -25.43 11.00 4.96
N ALA A 321 -24.25 10.37 5.06
CA ALA A 321 -23.61 10.11 6.35
C ALA A 321 -22.95 11.36 6.96
N ASN A 322 -22.84 12.46 6.20
CA ASN A 322 -22.19 13.68 6.64
C ASN A 322 -23.23 14.74 7.01
N SER A 323 -23.13 15.29 8.22
CA SER A 323 -24.15 16.15 8.85
C SER A 323 -24.06 17.63 8.44
N GLY A 324 -23.76 17.88 7.16
CA GLY A 324 -23.74 19.21 6.55
C GLY A 324 -22.35 19.78 6.27
N PRO A 325 -22.27 21.06 5.89
CA PRO A 325 -21.02 21.71 5.50
C PRO A 325 -20.03 21.77 6.66
N ILE A 326 -18.76 21.71 6.31
CA ILE A 326 -17.64 21.80 7.26
C ILE A 326 -16.73 22.97 6.90
N LYS A 327 -15.95 23.39 7.89
CA LYS A 327 -14.84 24.31 7.77
C LYS A 327 -13.55 23.53 7.97
N VAL A 328 -12.65 23.62 7.02
CA VAL A 328 -11.28 23.16 7.18
C VAL A 328 -10.43 24.38 7.52
N LYS A 329 -9.59 24.28 8.55
CA LYS A 329 -8.69 25.37 8.95
C LYS A 329 -7.36 24.84 9.48
N LEU A 330 -6.33 25.66 9.45
CA LEU A 330 -5.04 25.36 10.06
C LEU A 330 -5.06 25.63 11.57
N LEU A 331 -4.47 24.73 12.35
CA LEU A 331 -4.18 24.94 13.78
C LEU A 331 -2.91 25.77 13.98
N ASN A 332 -1.98 25.73 13.03
CA ASN A 332 -0.70 26.43 13.04
C ASN A 332 -0.57 27.46 11.88
N PRO A 333 -1.51 28.40 11.70
CA PRO A 333 -1.48 29.33 10.57
C PRO A 333 -0.22 30.23 10.55
N ASN A 334 0.35 30.50 11.72
CA ASN A 334 1.57 31.29 11.93
C ASN A 334 2.83 30.41 12.12
N GLY A 335 2.75 29.11 11.82
CA GLY A 335 3.87 28.19 11.94
C GLY A 335 5.07 28.63 11.10
N VAL A 336 6.26 28.17 11.51
CA VAL A 336 7.51 28.47 10.80
C VAL A 336 7.43 27.89 9.37
N PRO A 337 7.84 28.63 8.33
CA PRO A 337 7.89 28.12 6.97
C PRO A 337 8.64 26.78 6.88
N GLY A 338 8.16 25.88 6.03
CA GLY A 338 8.68 24.52 5.90
C GLY A 338 8.14 23.52 6.94
N THR A 339 7.52 23.97 8.04
CA THR A 339 6.84 23.04 8.96
C THR A 339 5.52 22.54 8.36
N ALA A 340 5.14 21.30 8.65
CA ALA A 340 3.92 20.72 8.12
C ALA A 340 2.66 21.46 8.62
N MET A 341 1.72 21.71 7.71
CA MET A 341 0.38 22.16 8.04
C MET A 341 -0.33 21.17 8.97
N LEU A 342 -1.08 21.70 9.93
CA LEU A 342 -1.94 20.94 10.82
C LEU A 342 -3.42 21.29 10.54
N PRO A 343 -4.02 20.75 9.46
CA PRO A 343 -5.41 21.00 9.15
C PRO A 343 -6.33 20.33 10.19
N THR A 344 -7.45 20.97 10.48
CA THR A 344 -8.53 20.46 11.33
C THR A 344 -9.89 20.70 10.69
N ILE A 345 -10.86 19.87 11.04
CA ILE A 345 -12.26 20.00 10.60
C ILE A 345 -13.10 20.53 11.75
N GLU A 346 -13.88 21.58 11.47
CA GLU A 346 -14.92 22.09 12.35
C GLU A 346 -16.28 22.07 11.66
N ARG A 347 -17.33 21.72 12.40
CA ARG A 347 -18.69 21.93 11.91
C ARG A 347 -19.01 23.42 11.89
N LEU A 348 -19.82 23.84 10.91
CA LEU A 348 -20.32 25.21 10.89
C LEU A 348 -21.23 25.46 12.10
N SER A 349 -20.99 26.57 12.79
CA SER A 349 -21.88 27.06 13.84
C SER A 349 -23.24 27.47 13.27
N ALA A 350 -24.27 27.53 14.12
CA ALA A 350 -25.61 27.97 13.70
C ALA A 350 -25.60 29.39 13.10
N GLY A 351 -24.80 30.29 13.68
CA GLY A 351 -24.62 31.65 13.16
C GLY A 351 -23.95 31.69 11.79
N GLU A 352 -22.90 30.90 11.57
CA GLU A 352 -22.27 30.77 10.25
C GLU A 352 -23.25 30.23 9.21
N LYS A 353 -24.03 29.20 9.56
CA LYS A 353 -25.05 28.63 8.67
C LYS A 353 -26.14 29.63 8.30
N ALA A 354 -26.65 30.40 9.28
CA ALA A 354 -27.65 31.43 9.04
C ALA A 354 -27.11 32.56 8.17
N THR A 355 -25.88 33.00 8.43
CA THR A 355 -25.20 34.04 7.65
C THR A 355 -24.98 33.58 6.21
N GLU A 356 -24.51 32.34 6.00
CA GLU A 356 -24.34 31.80 4.66
C GLU A 356 -25.68 31.69 3.92
N SER A 357 -26.74 31.26 4.59
CA SER A 357 -28.07 31.13 3.99
C SER A 357 -28.67 32.49 3.62
N PHE A 358 -28.41 33.53 4.43
CA PHE A 358 -28.81 34.90 4.10
C PHE A 358 -28.09 35.43 2.85
N TYR A 359 -26.77 35.23 2.75
CA TYR A 359 -26.01 35.66 1.58
C TYR A 359 -26.37 34.86 0.32
N GLU A 360 -26.70 33.58 0.46
CA GLU A 360 -27.23 32.74 -0.62
C GLU A 360 -28.60 33.24 -1.09
N TRP A 361 -29.53 33.50 -0.17
CA TRP A 361 -30.85 34.08 -0.48
C TRP A 361 -30.74 35.44 -1.17
N ALA A 362 -29.83 36.30 -0.70
CA ALA A 362 -29.55 37.58 -1.32
C ALA A 362 -28.79 37.46 -2.67
N THR A 363 -28.55 36.26 -3.20
CA THR A 363 -27.79 35.94 -4.44
C THR A 363 -26.34 36.44 -4.45
N LYS A 364 -25.80 36.77 -3.28
CA LYS A 364 -24.42 37.27 -3.11
C LYS A 364 -23.40 36.14 -2.92
N LEU A 365 -23.85 34.90 -2.79
CA LEU A 365 -23.01 33.73 -2.52
C LEU A 365 -23.58 32.51 -3.23
N ARG A 366 -22.72 31.77 -3.94
CA ARG A 366 -23.07 30.49 -4.57
C ARG A 366 -22.30 29.36 -3.89
N ARG A 367 -23.02 28.30 -3.49
CA ARG A 367 -22.39 27.09 -2.94
C ARG A 367 -21.93 26.17 -4.09
N PRO A 368 -20.82 25.44 -3.92
CA PRO A 368 -20.47 24.34 -4.81
C PRO A 368 -21.58 23.30 -4.77
N GLY A 369 -22.14 22.99 -5.93
CA GLY A 369 -23.28 22.10 -6.12
C GLY A 369 -23.32 21.64 -7.56
#